data_AF-A0A286TUP8-F1
#
_entry.id   AF-A0A286TUP8-F1
#
_cell.length_a   1.000
_cell.length_b   1.000
_cell.length_c   1.000
_cell.angle_alpha   90.00
_cell.angle_beta   90.00
_cell.angle_gamma   90.00
#
_symmetry.space_group_name_H-M   'P 1'
#
loop_
_entity.id
_entity.type
_entity.pdbx_description
1 polymer ?
#
loop_
_entity_poly.entity_id
_entity_poly.type
_entity_poly.pdbx_seq_one_letter_code
_entity_poly.pdbx_strand_id
1 'polypeptide(L)'
;MPVKISLNPKSFTRRVFWSLLGFELVIVFLDIFINHYKWSSISTIRGMLNITREDSLSNWFSSIQAVTVGTVVWLTAIGVRRQMKGGNYIRKFYCWAGIGTFFIYLGIDDAIKFHERIGTAFKVVFFESDDSSESVTGVIGSAYDFFPSYTWQLVFGPIFISIGIFIIWFLWQELSSRKLWYWFLGGISLYAVAVGLDFVEGIDGETYEKMGIAGFFSTYEYRIRHMSKTLEEFLEMLGTTTFLIIFSKNLFRLSPEWKINIFDKPF
;
A
#
# COMPACT_ATOMS: atom_id res chain seq x y z
N MET A 1 39.55 5.71 -10.72
CA MET A 1 39.43 6.61 -9.54
C MET A 1 38.06 6.41 -8.93
N PRO A 2 37.90 6.23 -7.60
CA PRO A 2 36.59 6.05 -6.99
C PRO A 2 35.78 7.35 -7.11
N VAL A 3 34.64 7.29 -7.80
CA VAL A 3 33.69 8.41 -7.86
C VAL A 3 33.01 8.52 -6.50
N LYS A 4 33.30 9.60 -5.76
CA LYS A 4 32.63 9.88 -4.47
C LYS A 4 31.35 10.65 -4.73
N ILE A 5 30.21 9.97 -4.63
CA ILE A 5 28.89 10.62 -4.65
C ILE A 5 28.48 10.93 -3.20
N SER A 6 28.44 12.21 -2.82
CA SER A 6 27.87 12.62 -1.53
C SER A 6 26.39 12.96 -1.70
N LEU A 7 25.50 12.15 -1.13
CA LEU A 7 24.07 12.42 -1.13
C LEU A 7 23.70 13.29 0.07
N ASN A 8 22.99 14.40 -0.16
CA ASN A 8 22.36 15.18 0.91
C ASN A 8 21.00 14.55 1.26
N PRO A 9 20.84 13.90 2.44
CA PRO A 9 19.62 13.15 2.76
C PRO A 9 18.34 13.99 2.75
N LYS A 10 18.42 15.25 3.19
CA LYS A 10 17.27 16.16 3.25
C LYS A 10 16.81 16.55 1.85
N SER A 11 17.75 16.92 0.98
CA SER A 11 17.45 17.29 -0.40
C SER A 11 16.94 16.08 -1.19
N PHE A 12 17.59 14.92 -1.03
CA PHE A 12 17.22 13.68 -1.70
C PHE A 12 15.79 13.25 -1.35
N THR A 13 15.49 13.09 -0.06
CA THR A 13 14.15 12.65 0.37
C THR A 13 13.05 13.64 0.00
N ARG A 14 13.34 14.95 0.00
CA ARG A 14 12.39 15.96 -0.48
C ARG A 14 12.14 15.85 -1.99
N ARG A 15 13.17 15.63 -2.80
CA ARG A 15 13.02 15.45 -4.26
C ARG A 15 12.21 14.20 -4.56
N VAL A 16 12.55 13.07 -3.93
CA VAL A 16 11.79 11.82 -4.09
C VAL A 16 10.32 12.02 -3.74
N PHE A 17 10.00 12.68 -2.61
CA PHE A 17 8.62 12.94 -2.21
C PHE A 17 7.83 13.71 -3.28
N TRP A 18 8.36 14.84 -3.73
CA TRP A 18 7.67 15.69 -4.71
C TRP A 18 7.61 15.05 -6.11
N SER A 19 8.60 14.24 -6.48
CA SER A 19 8.58 13.48 -7.72
C SER A 19 7.50 12.39 -7.71
N LEU A 20 7.39 11.63 -6.62
CA LEU A 20 6.35 10.60 -6.49
C LEU A 20 4.96 11.22 -6.41
N LEU A 21 4.76 12.21 -5.53
CA LEU A 21 3.49 12.93 -5.44
C LEU A 21 3.10 13.59 -6.77
N GLY A 22 4.06 14.17 -7.48
CA GLY A 22 3.81 14.73 -8.81
C GLY A 22 3.36 13.67 -9.80
N PHE A 23 3.94 12.48 -9.76
CA PHE A 23 3.55 11.36 -10.61
C PHE A 23 2.17 10.79 -10.26
N GLU A 24 1.89 10.61 -8.97
CA GLU A 24 0.57 10.20 -8.45
C GLU A 24 -0.54 11.15 -8.91
N LEU A 25 -0.31 12.47 -8.77
CA LEU A 25 -1.27 13.49 -9.22
C LEU A 25 -1.44 13.49 -10.74
N VAL A 26 -0.38 13.21 -11.51
CA VAL A 26 -0.47 13.06 -12.97
C VAL A 26 -1.31 11.83 -13.34
N ILE A 27 -1.17 10.70 -12.65
CA ILE A 27 -2.01 9.52 -12.88
C ILE A 27 -3.48 9.85 -12.63
N VAL A 28 -3.81 10.43 -11.47
CA VAL A 28 -5.19 10.84 -11.12
C VAL A 28 -5.75 11.82 -12.15
N PHE A 29 -4.95 12.81 -12.53
CA PHE A 29 -5.33 13.77 -13.57
C PHE A 29 -5.63 13.06 -14.89
N LEU A 30 -4.72 12.19 -15.36
CA LEU A 30 -4.91 11.46 -16.61
C LEU A 30 -6.15 10.57 -16.58
N ASP A 31 -6.42 9.89 -15.45
CA ASP A 31 -7.64 9.11 -15.28
C ASP A 31 -8.91 9.96 -15.44
N ILE A 32 -8.99 11.08 -14.71
CA ILE A 32 -10.15 11.98 -14.77
C ILE A 32 -10.37 12.47 -16.21
N PHE A 33 -9.33 12.91 -16.91
CA PHE A 33 -9.48 13.47 -18.25
C PHE A 33 -9.76 12.39 -19.32
N ILE A 34 -9.09 11.25 -19.25
CA ILE A 34 -9.16 10.23 -20.29
C ILE A 34 -10.32 9.26 -20.05
N ASN A 35 -10.59 8.87 -18.81
CA ASN A 35 -11.66 7.92 -18.46
C ASN A 35 -12.96 8.60 -18.10
N HIS A 36 -12.93 9.59 -17.21
CA HIS A 36 -14.16 10.26 -16.76
C HIS A 36 -14.72 11.22 -17.82
N TYR A 37 -13.88 12.05 -18.45
CA TYR A 37 -14.28 12.94 -19.55
C TYR A 37 -14.18 12.31 -20.95
N LYS A 38 -13.70 11.06 -21.05
CA LYS A 38 -13.60 10.30 -22.32
C LYS A 38 -12.83 11.02 -23.43
N TRP A 39 -11.75 11.73 -23.09
CA TRP A 39 -10.93 12.45 -24.07
C TRP A 39 -10.25 11.58 -25.13
N SER A 40 -10.07 10.29 -24.85
CA SER A 40 -9.59 9.31 -25.83
C SER A 40 -10.73 8.39 -26.25
N SER A 41 -10.85 8.09 -27.54
CA SER A 41 -11.76 7.05 -28.03
C SER A 41 -11.14 5.65 -27.98
N ILE A 42 -9.83 5.55 -27.72
CA ILE A 42 -9.08 4.28 -27.76
C ILE A 42 -9.24 3.56 -26.41
N SER A 43 -9.93 2.42 -26.43
CA SER A 43 -10.21 1.60 -25.24
C SER A 43 -8.93 1.17 -24.49
N THR A 44 -7.86 0.83 -25.21
CA THR A 44 -6.58 0.42 -24.61
C THR A 44 -5.93 1.55 -23.80
N ILE A 45 -5.91 2.78 -24.33
CA ILE A 45 -5.34 3.95 -23.63
C ILE A 45 -6.17 4.28 -22.38
N ARG A 46 -7.50 4.21 -22.52
CA ARG A 46 -8.42 4.38 -21.39
C ARG A 46 -8.19 3.33 -20.32
N GLY A 47 -8.08 2.06 -20.70
CA GLY A 47 -7.80 0.96 -19.78
C GLY A 47 -6.47 1.13 -19.03
N MET A 48 -5.39 1.45 -19.75
CA MET A 48 -4.06 1.63 -19.16
C MET A 48 -4.02 2.77 -18.13
N LEU A 49 -4.76 3.85 -18.37
CA LEU A 49 -4.81 5.04 -17.50
C LEU A 49 -6.02 5.03 -16.57
N ASN A 50 -6.80 3.95 -16.54
CA ASN A 50 -7.91 3.83 -15.62
C ASN A 50 -7.39 3.39 -14.26
N ILE A 51 -7.31 4.32 -13.32
CA ILE A 51 -6.81 4.07 -11.97
C ILE A 51 -7.61 2.98 -11.24
N THR A 52 -8.90 2.85 -11.57
CA THR A 52 -9.81 1.87 -10.96
C THR A 52 -9.63 0.45 -11.52
N ARG A 53 -8.74 0.28 -12.50
CA ARG A 53 -8.40 -1.03 -13.06
C ARG A 53 -7.15 -1.58 -12.43
N GLU A 54 -7.22 -2.87 -12.14
CA GLU A 54 -6.11 -3.60 -11.54
C GLU A 54 -4.99 -3.94 -12.55
N ASP A 55 -5.17 -3.71 -13.85
CA ASP A 55 -4.11 -3.84 -14.88
C ASP A 55 -3.64 -2.48 -15.41
N SER A 56 -3.78 -1.44 -14.59
CA SER A 56 -3.45 -0.05 -14.93
C SER A 56 -2.01 0.34 -14.61
N LEU A 57 -1.60 1.49 -15.15
CA LEU A 57 -0.36 2.16 -14.79
C LEU A 57 -0.30 2.48 -13.29
N SER A 58 -1.44 2.77 -12.66
CA SER A 58 -1.52 3.06 -11.22
C SER A 58 -1.13 1.84 -10.41
N ASN A 59 -1.74 0.68 -10.67
CA ASN A 59 -1.44 -0.56 -9.96
C ASN A 59 0.04 -0.98 -10.13
N TRP A 60 0.57 -0.84 -11.35
CA TRP A 60 1.99 -1.12 -11.58
C TRP A 60 2.91 -0.21 -10.75
N PHE A 61 2.56 1.08 -10.66
CA PHE A 61 3.31 2.06 -9.90
C PHE A 61 3.19 1.84 -8.39
N SER A 62 1.98 1.64 -7.85
CA SER A 62 1.73 1.34 -6.41
C SER A 62 2.51 0.10 -5.96
N SER A 63 2.44 -0.98 -6.74
CA SER A 63 3.16 -2.23 -6.51
C SER A 63 4.68 -2.02 -6.41
N ILE A 64 5.28 -1.34 -7.39
CA ILE A 64 6.72 -1.04 -7.37
C ILE A 64 7.07 -0.13 -6.21
N GLN A 65 6.21 0.82 -5.87
CA GLN A 65 6.43 1.72 -4.76
C GLN A 65 6.46 0.94 -3.44
N ALA A 66 5.55 -0.01 -3.22
CA ALA A 66 5.53 -0.89 -2.05
C ALA A 66 6.78 -1.78 -1.97
N VAL A 67 7.20 -2.39 -3.09
CA VAL A 67 8.46 -3.16 -3.15
C VAL A 67 9.68 -2.28 -2.83
N THR A 68 9.67 -1.03 -3.30
CA THR A 68 10.73 -0.05 -3.03
C THR A 68 10.77 0.30 -1.54
N VAL A 69 9.61 0.52 -0.90
CA VAL A 69 9.52 0.70 0.56
C VAL A 69 10.14 -0.49 1.27
N GLY A 70 9.73 -1.71 0.93
CA GLY A 70 10.25 -2.92 1.56
C GLY A 70 11.75 -3.10 1.36
N THR A 71 12.28 -2.71 0.19
CA THR A 71 13.72 -2.72 -0.10
C THR A 71 14.48 -1.71 0.78
N VAL A 72 13.98 -0.48 0.94
CA VAL A 72 14.59 0.52 1.83
C VAL A 72 14.57 0.07 3.29
N VAL A 73 13.50 -0.60 3.71
CA VAL A 73 13.40 -1.19 5.04
C VAL A 73 14.39 -2.35 5.22
N TRP A 74 14.58 -3.20 4.20
CA TRP A 74 15.61 -4.23 4.19
C TRP A 74 17.03 -3.65 4.30
N LEU A 75 17.32 -2.57 3.58
CA LEU A 75 18.58 -1.84 3.72
C LEU A 75 18.77 -1.29 5.13
N THR A 76 17.69 -0.85 5.78
CA THR A 76 17.69 -0.43 7.19
C THR A 76 18.05 -1.61 8.09
N ALA A 77 17.47 -2.80 7.87
CA ALA A 77 17.81 -4.01 8.61
C ALA A 77 19.31 -4.34 8.48
N ILE A 78 19.84 -4.32 7.25
CA ILE A 78 21.26 -4.56 6.98
C ILE A 78 22.14 -3.51 7.67
N GLY A 79 21.74 -2.24 7.63
CA GLY A 79 22.41 -1.14 8.32
C GLY A 79 22.50 -1.38 9.83
N VAL A 80 21.37 -1.73 10.46
CA VAL A 80 21.28 -2.10 11.88
C VAL A 80 22.25 -3.23 12.22
N ARG A 81 22.27 -4.31 11.40
CA ARG A 81 23.15 -5.46 11.62
C ARG A 81 24.64 -5.12 11.51
N ARG A 82 25.01 -4.23 10.60
CA ARG A 82 26.41 -3.88 10.33
C ARG A 82 26.98 -2.85 11.31
N GLN A 83 26.13 -1.97 11.85
CA GLN A 83 26.58 -0.79 12.59
C GLN A 83 26.33 -0.87 14.09
N MET A 84 25.29 -1.57 14.54
CA MET A 84 25.01 -1.68 15.96
C MET A 84 25.89 -2.74 16.61
N LYS A 85 26.54 -2.39 17.73
CA LYS A 85 27.29 -3.30 18.59
C LYS A 85 26.54 -3.47 19.92
N GLY A 86 26.32 -4.70 20.39
CA GLY A 86 25.61 -4.99 21.66
C GLY A 86 24.67 -6.20 21.59
N GLY A 87 23.84 -6.42 22.63
CA GLY A 87 23.04 -7.65 22.79
C GLY A 87 21.75 -7.77 21.97
N ASN A 88 21.22 -6.67 21.42
CA ASN A 88 19.85 -6.66 20.84
C ASN A 88 19.77 -6.40 19.32
N TYR A 89 20.89 -6.23 18.62
CA TYR A 89 20.86 -5.88 17.18
C TYR A 89 20.30 -7.01 16.31
N ILE A 90 20.46 -8.28 16.72
CA ILE A 90 19.93 -9.44 15.99
C ILE A 90 18.40 -9.41 15.98
N ARG A 91 17.78 -9.16 17.15
CA ARG A 91 16.32 -9.02 17.25
C ARG A 91 15.83 -7.85 16.39
N LYS A 92 16.48 -6.69 16.48
CA LYS A 92 16.13 -5.52 15.66
C LYS A 92 16.27 -5.80 14.16
N PHE A 93 17.32 -6.52 13.76
CA PHE A 93 17.51 -6.95 12.37
C PHE A 93 16.31 -7.76 11.90
N TYR A 94 15.88 -8.79 12.63
CA TYR A 94 14.74 -9.61 12.23
C TYR A 94 13.42 -8.84 12.23
N CYS A 95 13.20 -7.93 13.18
CA CYS A 95 12.02 -7.06 13.17
C CYS A 95 12.00 -6.18 11.92
N TRP A 96 13.10 -5.48 11.60
CA TRP A 96 13.20 -4.67 10.39
C TRP A 96 13.08 -5.51 9.10
N ALA A 97 13.74 -6.67 9.05
CA ALA A 97 13.65 -7.59 7.91
C ALA A 97 12.22 -8.10 7.70
N GLY A 98 11.51 -8.43 8.79
CA GLY A 98 10.10 -8.84 8.74
C GLY A 98 9.21 -7.75 8.15
N ILE A 99 9.38 -6.50 8.58
CA ILE A 99 8.64 -5.35 8.01
C ILE A 99 8.98 -5.16 6.54
N GLY A 100 10.26 -5.25 6.17
CA GLY A 100 10.69 -5.10 4.77
C GLY A 100 10.10 -6.18 3.87
N THR A 101 10.09 -7.43 4.33
CA THR A 101 9.46 -8.55 3.63
C THR A 101 7.95 -8.36 3.52
N PHE A 102 7.29 -7.84 4.56
CA PHE A 102 5.86 -7.56 4.52
C PHE A 102 5.51 -6.52 3.44
N PHE A 103 6.25 -5.43 3.32
CA PHE A 103 6.02 -4.44 2.25
C PHE A 103 6.32 -4.99 0.84
N ILE A 104 7.34 -5.85 0.70
CA ILE A 104 7.59 -6.55 -0.57
C ILE A 104 6.41 -7.48 -0.90
N TYR A 105 5.91 -8.20 0.10
CA TYR A 105 4.73 -9.05 -0.05
C TYR A 105 3.52 -8.23 -0.51
N LEU A 106 3.23 -7.08 0.12
CA LEU A 106 2.13 -6.20 -0.31
C LEU A 106 2.27 -5.78 -1.77
N GLY A 107 3.46 -5.37 -2.21
CA GLY A 107 3.65 -5.00 -3.61
C GLY A 107 3.48 -6.17 -4.58
N ILE A 108 3.92 -7.38 -4.22
CA ILE A 108 3.71 -8.58 -5.04
C ILE A 108 2.22 -8.96 -5.07
N ASP A 109 1.57 -8.92 -3.92
CA ASP A 109 0.15 -9.22 -3.74
C ASP A 109 -0.72 -8.31 -4.61
N ASP A 110 -0.46 -7.00 -4.61
CA ASP A 110 -1.13 -5.99 -5.44
C ASP A 110 -0.94 -6.27 -6.96
N ALA A 111 0.27 -6.69 -7.36
CA ALA A 111 0.57 -7.02 -8.75
C ALA A 111 -0.14 -8.29 -9.26
N ILE A 112 -0.38 -9.28 -8.38
CA ILE A 112 -0.93 -10.58 -8.80
C ILE A 112 -2.33 -10.87 -8.25
N LYS A 113 -2.88 -9.98 -7.42
CA LYS A 113 -4.17 -10.10 -6.71
C LYS A 113 -4.25 -11.36 -5.87
N PHE A 114 -3.19 -11.63 -5.10
CA PHE A 114 -3.11 -12.90 -4.40
C PHE A 114 -4.20 -13.03 -3.34
N HIS A 115 -4.41 -11.98 -2.53
CA HIS A 115 -5.44 -11.96 -1.51
C HIS A 115 -6.86 -12.04 -2.11
N GLU A 116 -7.12 -11.40 -3.24
CA GLU A 116 -8.42 -11.51 -3.93
C GLU A 116 -8.66 -12.94 -4.43
N ARG A 117 -7.67 -13.54 -5.12
CA ARG A 117 -7.80 -14.91 -5.66
C ARG A 117 -8.04 -15.94 -4.56
N ILE A 118 -7.34 -15.81 -3.43
CA ILE A 118 -7.57 -16.64 -2.25
C ILE A 118 -8.94 -16.36 -1.63
N GLY A 119 -9.34 -15.09 -1.56
CA GLY A 119 -10.68 -14.71 -1.12
C GLY A 119 -11.78 -15.38 -1.94
N THR A 120 -11.67 -15.34 -3.27
CA THR A 120 -12.61 -16.00 -4.18
C THR A 120 -12.61 -17.51 -3.98
N ALA A 121 -11.43 -18.14 -3.91
CA ALA A 121 -11.34 -19.59 -3.68
C ALA A 121 -11.97 -20.00 -2.33
N PHE A 122 -11.72 -19.22 -1.27
CA PHE A 122 -12.33 -19.42 0.04
C PHE A 122 -13.85 -19.25 -0.02
N LYS A 123 -14.34 -18.24 -0.75
CA LYS A 123 -15.77 -18.02 -0.95
C LYS A 123 -16.44 -19.23 -1.59
N VAL A 124 -15.86 -19.75 -2.67
CA VAL A 124 -16.40 -20.89 -3.40
C VAL A 124 -16.49 -22.12 -2.51
N VAL A 125 -15.40 -22.45 -1.79
CA VAL A 125 -15.31 -23.67 -0.97
C VAL A 125 -16.19 -23.64 0.27
N PHE A 126 -16.39 -22.47 0.88
CA PHE A 126 -17.10 -22.39 2.17
C PHE A 126 -18.52 -21.85 2.06
N PHE A 127 -18.87 -21.14 0.99
CA PHE A 127 -20.17 -20.45 0.89
C PHE A 127 -20.92 -20.71 -0.42
N GLU A 128 -20.31 -21.28 -1.47
CA GLU A 128 -21.00 -21.59 -2.73
C GLU A 128 -21.05 -23.09 -3.07
N SER A 129 -20.18 -23.94 -2.50
CA SER A 129 -20.22 -25.39 -2.70
C SER A 129 -21.10 -26.10 -1.66
N ASP A 130 -22.43 -26.10 -1.88
CA ASP A 130 -23.31 -27.29 -1.87
C ASP A 130 -24.80 -26.92 -1.78
N ASP A 131 -25.62 -27.62 -2.57
CA ASP A 131 -27.10 -27.70 -2.56
C ASP A 131 -27.69 -28.29 -1.25
N SER A 132 -26.93 -28.30 -0.16
CA SER A 132 -27.41 -28.65 1.18
C SER A 132 -27.20 -27.47 2.10
N SER A 133 -28.30 -26.82 2.40
CA SER A 133 -28.50 -25.75 3.38
C SER A 133 -28.01 -26.10 4.79
N GLU A 134 -26.69 -26.19 4.99
CA GLU A 134 -26.05 -25.85 6.23
C GLU A 134 -25.22 -24.59 5.97
N SER A 135 -25.88 -23.43 6.05
CA SER A 135 -25.17 -22.16 6.21
C SER A 135 -24.07 -22.36 7.24
N VAL A 136 -22.81 -22.04 6.93
CA VAL A 136 -21.68 -22.19 7.86
C VAL A 136 -22.07 -21.58 9.21
N THR A 137 -22.47 -22.41 10.17
CA THR A 137 -22.96 -21.95 11.48
C THR A 137 -21.76 -21.86 12.44
N GLY A 138 -21.69 -20.74 13.17
CA GLY A 138 -20.60 -20.46 14.11
C GLY A 138 -19.89 -19.13 13.83
N VAL A 139 -18.68 -18.98 14.39
CA VAL A 139 -17.92 -17.71 14.34
C VAL A 139 -17.65 -17.24 12.90
N ILE A 140 -17.47 -18.17 11.96
CA ILE A 140 -17.19 -17.85 10.54
C ILE A 140 -18.45 -17.33 9.84
N GLY A 141 -19.63 -17.92 10.08
CA GLY A 141 -20.90 -17.42 9.55
C GLY A 141 -21.25 -16.04 10.10
N SER A 142 -21.13 -15.86 11.42
CA SER A 142 -21.36 -14.55 12.06
C SER A 142 -20.35 -13.48 11.60
N ALA A 143 -19.12 -13.86 11.28
CA ALA A 143 -18.13 -12.94 10.72
C ALA A 143 -18.41 -12.61 9.26
N TYR A 144 -18.92 -13.56 8.47
CA TYR A 144 -19.38 -13.31 7.10
C TYR A 144 -20.56 -12.35 7.06
N ASP A 145 -21.51 -12.45 7.99
CA ASP A 145 -22.62 -11.50 8.11
C ASP A 145 -22.15 -10.06 8.43
N PHE A 146 -21.00 -9.91 9.09
CA PHE A 146 -20.41 -8.61 9.44
C PHE A 146 -19.46 -8.06 8.36
N PHE A 147 -18.83 -8.96 7.58
CA PHE A 147 -17.93 -8.64 6.48
C PHE A 147 -18.35 -9.34 5.17
N PRO A 148 -19.56 -9.06 4.65
CA PRO A 148 -20.08 -9.72 3.45
C PRO A 148 -19.33 -9.28 2.18
N SER A 149 -18.70 -8.11 2.23
CA SER A 149 -18.09 -7.43 1.09
C SER A 149 -16.83 -8.11 0.55
N TYR A 150 -16.01 -8.74 1.41
CA TYR A 150 -14.76 -9.38 0.99
C TYR A 150 -14.32 -10.55 1.87
N THR A 151 -14.47 -11.77 1.36
CA THR A 151 -14.05 -13.02 2.02
C THR A 151 -12.54 -13.09 2.29
N TRP A 152 -11.70 -12.35 1.55
CA TRP A 152 -10.27 -12.28 1.83
C TRP A 152 -9.99 -11.65 3.20
N GLN A 153 -10.83 -10.72 3.66
CA GLN A 153 -10.66 -10.04 4.95
C GLN A 153 -10.81 -11.03 6.12
N LEU A 154 -11.63 -12.07 5.97
CA LEU A 154 -11.77 -13.13 6.96
C LEU A 154 -10.48 -13.94 7.11
N VAL A 155 -9.73 -14.11 6.02
CA VAL A 155 -8.49 -14.89 5.98
C VAL A 155 -7.28 -14.04 6.38
N PHE A 156 -7.09 -12.90 5.71
CA PHE A 156 -5.90 -12.07 5.86
C PHE A 156 -6.06 -10.92 6.86
N GLY A 157 -7.28 -10.43 7.09
CA GLY A 157 -7.55 -9.31 7.98
C GLY A 157 -6.94 -9.48 9.38
N PRO A 158 -7.18 -10.60 10.11
CA PRO A 158 -6.58 -10.82 11.42
C PRO A 158 -5.04 -10.82 11.40
N ILE A 159 -4.45 -11.36 10.33
CA ILE A 159 -3.00 -11.42 10.14
C ILE A 159 -2.45 -10.02 9.91
N PHE A 160 -3.06 -9.25 9.00
CA PHE A 160 -2.66 -7.87 8.69
C PHE A 160 -2.85 -6.93 9.88
N ILE A 161 -3.91 -7.08 10.66
CA ILE A 161 -4.12 -6.33 11.91
C ILE A 161 -3.00 -6.65 12.91
N SER A 162 -2.66 -7.93 13.09
CA SER A 162 -1.58 -8.36 14.00
C SER A 162 -0.23 -7.81 13.58
N ILE A 163 0.09 -7.85 12.28
CA ILE A 163 1.30 -7.25 11.70
C ILE A 163 1.28 -5.73 11.89
N GLY A 164 0.15 -5.07 11.63
CA GLY A 164 -0.03 -3.62 11.82
C GLY A 164 0.23 -3.18 13.25
N ILE A 165 -0.33 -3.87 14.25
CA ILE A 165 -0.07 -3.63 15.67
C ILE A 165 1.42 -3.80 15.98
N PHE A 166 2.04 -4.86 15.46
CA PHE A 166 3.48 -5.09 15.62
C PHE A 166 4.31 -3.96 15.02
N ILE A 167 4.00 -3.50 13.79
CA ILE A 167 4.72 -2.41 13.12
C ILE A 167 4.57 -1.12 13.94
N ILE A 168 3.36 -0.77 14.36
CA ILE A 168 3.09 0.42 15.19
C ILE A 168 3.93 0.37 16.47
N TRP A 169 3.85 -0.74 17.21
CA TRP A 169 4.59 -0.92 18.45
C TRP A 169 6.12 -0.84 18.23
N PHE A 170 6.64 -1.53 17.22
CA PHE A 170 8.07 -1.56 16.93
C PHE A 170 8.60 -0.20 16.46
N LEU A 171 7.89 0.46 15.55
CA LEU A 171 8.31 1.76 15.01
C LEU A 171 8.20 2.89 16.02
N TRP A 172 7.28 2.82 16.99
CA TRP A 172 7.28 3.75 18.11
C TRP A 172 8.61 3.68 18.87
N GLN A 173 9.17 2.49 19.06
CA GLN A 173 10.43 2.32 19.77
C GLN A 173 11.67 2.69 18.92
N GLU A 174 11.62 2.47 17.60
CA GLU A 174 12.81 2.62 16.74
C GLU A 174 12.91 3.97 16.02
N LEU A 175 11.79 4.65 15.72
CA LEU A 175 11.83 5.93 15.04
C LEU A 175 12.35 7.02 15.99
N SER A 176 13.51 7.58 15.64
CA SER A 176 14.23 8.51 16.52
C SER A 176 13.59 9.87 16.73
N SER A 177 12.63 10.25 15.88
CA SER A 177 11.98 11.55 15.93
C SER A 177 10.48 11.38 16.03
N ARG A 178 9.87 12.08 17.00
CA ARG A 178 8.41 12.20 17.12
C ARG A 178 7.76 12.72 15.83
N LYS A 179 8.48 13.55 15.07
CA LYS A 179 8.00 14.00 13.75
C LYS A 179 7.83 12.81 12.80
N LEU A 180 8.81 11.91 12.68
CA LEU A 180 8.69 10.73 11.80
C LEU A 180 7.56 9.81 12.26
N TRP A 181 7.35 9.69 13.57
CA TRP A 181 6.23 8.95 14.13
C TRP A 181 4.86 9.54 13.74
N TYR A 182 4.67 10.86 13.81
CA TYR A 182 3.42 11.49 13.36
C TYR A 182 3.19 11.36 11.86
N TRP A 183 4.26 11.47 11.05
CA TRP A 183 4.15 11.18 9.62
C TRP A 183 3.78 9.72 9.35
N PHE A 184 4.30 8.79 10.15
CA PHE A 184 3.96 7.38 10.06
C PHE A 184 2.47 7.14 10.39
N LEU A 185 1.98 7.74 11.47
CA LEU A 185 0.55 7.69 11.80
C LEU A 185 -0.30 8.33 10.70
N GLY A 186 0.14 9.45 10.12
CA GLY A 186 -0.52 10.04 8.96
C GLY A 186 -0.60 9.09 7.77
N GLY A 187 0.49 8.38 7.45
CA GLY A 187 0.50 7.35 6.41
C GLY A 187 -0.46 6.19 6.70
N ILE A 188 -0.50 5.70 7.95
CA ILE A 188 -1.50 4.69 8.37
C ILE A 188 -2.92 5.22 8.21
N SER A 189 -3.18 6.48 8.60
CA SER A 189 -4.51 7.06 8.47
C SER A 189 -4.97 7.15 7.01
N LEU A 190 -4.08 7.42 6.06
CA LEU A 190 -4.42 7.41 4.63
C LEU A 190 -4.88 6.00 4.19
N TYR A 191 -4.14 4.96 4.58
CA TYR A 191 -4.51 3.57 4.33
C TYR A 191 -5.82 3.16 5.02
N ALA A 192 -6.01 3.58 6.27
CA ALA A 192 -7.25 3.27 7.00
C ALA A 192 -8.47 3.91 6.34
N VAL A 193 -8.32 5.12 5.77
CA VAL A 193 -9.37 5.76 4.97
C VAL A 193 -9.57 5.02 3.65
N ALA A 194 -8.51 4.60 2.96
CA ALA A 194 -8.61 3.83 1.72
C ALA A 194 -9.35 2.50 1.92
N VAL A 195 -8.94 1.69 2.91
CA VAL A 195 -9.64 0.44 3.28
C VAL A 195 -11.10 0.71 3.68
N GLY A 196 -11.37 1.84 4.33
CA GLY A 196 -12.74 2.25 4.65
C GLY A 196 -13.57 2.59 3.42
N LEU A 197 -12.99 3.21 2.40
CA LEU A 197 -13.63 3.50 1.12
C LEU A 197 -13.94 2.19 0.37
N ASP A 198 -12.98 1.27 0.30
CA ASP A 198 -13.15 -0.06 -0.33
C ASP A 198 -14.24 -0.88 0.38
N PHE A 199 -14.26 -0.86 1.71
CA PHE A 199 -15.29 -1.55 2.49
C PHE A 199 -16.70 -1.00 2.22
N VAL A 200 -16.86 0.32 2.15
CA VAL A 200 -18.15 0.96 1.85
C VAL A 200 -18.61 0.63 0.43
N GLU A 201 -17.69 0.56 -0.53
CA GLU A 201 -18.02 0.15 -1.89
C GLU A 201 -18.47 -1.32 -1.96
N GLY A 202 -17.82 -2.20 -1.20
CA GLY A 202 -18.11 -3.63 -1.22
C GLY A 202 -19.43 -4.02 -0.54
N ILE A 203 -19.99 -3.19 0.35
CA ILE A 203 -21.32 -3.44 0.92
C ILE A 203 -22.35 -3.06 -0.13
N ASP A 204 -23.10 -4.05 -0.64
CA ASP A 204 -24.25 -3.96 -1.54
C ASP A 204 -24.26 -2.72 -2.41
N GLY A 205 -23.81 -2.83 -3.67
CA GLY A 205 -23.49 -1.73 -4.60
C GLY A 205 -24.51 -0.59 -4.79
N GLU A 206 -25.67 -0.64 -4.13
CA GLU A 206 -26.66 0.43 -3.90
C GLU A 206 -26.34 1.33 -2.66
N THR A 207 -25.24 1.10 -1.93
CA THR A 207 -24.95 1.85 -0.68
C THR A 207 -24.83 3.36 -0.92
N TYR A 208 -24.25 3.78 -2.04
CA TYR A 208 -24.18 5.19 -2.42
C TYR A 208 -25.56 5.79 -2.77
N GLU A 209 -26.49 4.97 -3.25
CA GLU A 209 -27.90 5.33 -3.48
C GLU A 209 -28.67 5.44 -2.16
N LYS A 210 -28.56 4.43 -1.29
CA LYS A 210 -29.23 4.38 0.04
C LYS A 210 -28.75 5.49 0.98
N MET A 211 -27.49 5.90 0.87
CA MET A 211 -26.94 7.04 1.62
C MET A 211 -27.30 8.40 1.01
N GLY A 212 -27.98 8.44 -0.14
CA GLY A 212 -28.42 9.68 -0.80
C GLY A 212 -27.29 10.52 -1.41
N ILE A 213 -26.08 9.98 -1.53
CA ILE A 213 -24.88 10.71 -1.98
C ILE A 213 -25.01 11.07 -3.47
N ALA A 214 -25.55 10.16 -4.28
CA ALA A 214 -25.86 10.43 -5.70
C ALA A 214 -26.88 11.57 -5.87
N GLY A 215 -27.91 11.59 -5.02
CA GLY A 215 -28.89 12.66 -4.98
C GLY A 215 -28.28 14.00 -4.54
N PHE A 216 -27.42 14.00 -3.52
CA PHE A 216 -26.76 15.19 -3.01
C PHE A 216 -25.87 15.86 -4.07
N PHE A 217 -25.09 15.08 -4.82
CA PHE A 217 -24.20 15.59 -5.86
C PHE A 217 -24.86 15.74 -7.24
N SER A 218 -26.15 15.40 -7.38
CA SER A 218 -26.88 15.43 -8.66
C SER A 218 -26.13 14.72 -9.79
N THR A 219 -25.54 13.57 -9.48
CA THR A 219 -24.64 12.84 -10.40
C THR A 219 -24.98 11.35 -10.44
N TYR A 220 -24.42 10.65 -11.42
CA TYR A 220 -24.63 9.22 -11.60
C TYR A 220 -23.78 8.42 -10.61
N GLU A 221 -24.33 7.32 -10.09
CA GLU A 221 -23.67 6.42 -9.14
C GLU A 221 -22.30 5.92 -9.64
N TYR A 222 -22.22 5.52 -10.91
CA TYR A 222 -20.97 5.11 -11.55
C TYR A 222 -19.86 6.18 -11.42
N ARG A 223 -20.21 7.48 -11.45
CA ARG A 223 -19.23 8.56 -11.29
C ARG A 223 -18.74 8.67 -9.85
N ILE A 224 -19.63 8.50 -8.87
CA ILE A 224 -19.26 8.52 -7.44
C ILE A 224 -18.36 7.35 -7.11
N ARG A 225 -18.75 6.15 -7.55
CA ARG A 225 -17.96 4.92 -7.36
C ARG A 225 -16.58 5.03 -8.00
N HIS A 226 -16.51 5.49 -9.25
CA HIS A 226 -15.22 5.72 -9.94
C HIS A 226 -14.34 6.73 -9.18
N MET A 227 -14.91 7.84 -8.69
CA MET A 227 -14.17 8.84 -7.92
C MET A 227 -13.75 8.33 -6.53
N SER A 228 -14.57 7.50 -5.89
CA SER A 228 -14.24 6.82 -4.63
C SER A 228 -13.03 5.92 -4.81
N LYS A 229 -13.04 5.02 -5.80
CA LYS A 229 -11.88 4.20 -6.16
C LYS A 229 -10.64 5.02 -6.52
N THR A 230 -10.83 6.08 -7.30
CA THR A 230 -9.72 6.98 -7.66
C THR A 230 -9.09 7.61 -6.42
N LEU A 231 -9.92 8.00 -5.44
CA LEU A 231 -9.46 8.57 -4.18
C LEU A 231 -8.77 7.51 -3.32
N GLU A 232 -9.36 6.33 -3.18
CA GLU A 232 -8.80 5.18 -2.49
C GLU A 232 -7.38 4.87 -2.98
N GLU A 233 -7.21 4.58 -4.26
CA GLU A 233 -5.94 4.29 -4.93
C GLU A 233 -4.91 5.42 -4.71
N PHE A 234 -5.34 6.67 -4.81
CA PHE A 234 -4.48 7.82 -4.54
C PHE A 234 -4.03 7.88 -3.08
N LEU A 235 -4.91 7.61 -2.12
CA LEU A 235 -4.58 7.61 -0.69
C LEU A 235 -3.59 6.50 -0.35
N GLU A 236 -3.72 5.32 -0.96
CA GLU A 236 -2.77 4.21 -0.78
C GLU A 236 -1.39 4.53 -1.34
N MET A 237 -1.33 5.09 -2.55
CA MET A 237 -0.07 5.56 -3.14
C MET A 237 0.56 6.64 -2.25
N LEU A 238 -0.20 7.65 -1.83
CA LEU A 238 0.32 8.72 -0.97
C LEU A 238 0.79 8.22 0.39
N GLY A 239 0.08 7.26 0.97
CA GLY A 239 0.47 6.56 2.20
C GLY A 239 1.81 5.83 2.03
N THR A 240 1.95 5.09 0.92
CA THR A 240 3.19 4.39 0.57
C THR A 240 4.36 5.35 0.32
N THR A 241 4.13 6.45 -0.38
CA THR A 241 5.12 7.52 -0.59
C THR A 241 5.57 8.08 0.76
N THR A 242 4.63 8.31 1.68
CA THR A 242 4.93 8.77 3.04
C THR A 242 5.82 7.78 3.78
N PHE A 243 5.50 6.48 3.74
CA PHE A 243 6.33 5.42 4.32
C PHE A 243 7.74 5.38 3.71
N LEU A 244 7.86 5.47 2.39
CA LEU A 244 9.15 5.48 1.70
C LEU A 244 10.05 6.62 2.22
N ILE A 245 9.49 7.81 2.41
CA ILE A 245 10.23 8.96 2.94
C ILE A 245 10.64 8.75 4.39
N ILE A 246 9.77 8.20 5.23
CA ILE A 246 10.06 7.93 6.64
C ILE A 246 11.22 6.93 6.75
N PHE A 247 11.13 5.80 6.05
CA PHE A 247 12.14 4.77 6.10
C PHE A 247 13.45 5.20 5.43
N SER A 248 13.40 5.97 4.34
CA SER A 248 14.59 6.56 3.73
C SER A 248 15.30 7.50 4.71
N LYS A 249 14.57 8.36 5.42
CA LYS A 249 15.15 9.24 6.45
C LYS A 249 15.75 8.44 7.61
N ASN A 250 15.10 7.36 8.04
CA ASN A 250 15.65 6.49 9.06
C ASN A 250 16.93 5.77 8.58
N LEU A 251 16.96 5.31 7.32
CA LEU A 251 18.13 4.70 6.70
C LEU A 251 19.32 5.66 6.63
N PHE A 252 19.12 6.89 6.17
CA PHE A 252 20.19 7.90 6.10
C PHE A 252 20.71 8.32 7.49
N ARG A 253 19.92 8.14 8.55
CA ARG A 253 20.41 8.37 9.92
C ARG A 253 21.44 7.32 10.34
N LEU A 254 21.25 6.06 9.93
CA LEU A 254 22.16 4.97 10.27
C LEU A 254 23.53 5.17 9.61
N SER A 255 23.58 5.70 8.39
CA SER A 255 24.84 6.06 7.72
C SER A 255 24.80 7.49 7.19
N PRO A 256 25.45 8.44 7.89
CA PRO A 256 25.56 9.83 7.43
C PRO A 256 26.38 9.97 6.14
N GLU A 257 27.32 9.06 5.91
CA GLU A 257 28.18 9.03 4.72
C GLU A 257 27.99 7.74 3.93
N TRP A 258 27.24 7.82 2.83
CA TRP A 258 27.16 6.74 1.86
C TRP A 258 28.32 6.87 0.87
N LYS A 259 29.26 5.92 0.90
CA LYS A 259 30.37 5.83 -0.07
C LYS A 259 30.10 4.63 -0.98
N ILE A 260 29.75 4.91 -2.24
CA ILE A 260 29.67 3.88 -3.27
C ILE A 260 31.06 3.72 -3.88
N ASN A 261 31.72 2.61 -3.57
CA ASN A 261 33.01 2.27 -4.18
C ASN A 261 32.72 1.36 -5.37
N ILE A 262 32.91 1.88 -6.59
CA ILE A 262 32.87 1.09 -7.82
C ILE A 262 34.25 0.47 -8.00
N PHE A 263 34.33 -0.86 -7.96
CA PHE A 263 35.55 -1.60 -8.25
C PHE A 263 35.45 -2.16 -9.66
N ASP A 264 36.37 -1.77 -10.54
CA ASP A 264 36.60 -2.53 -11.77
C ASP A 264 37.23 -3.86 -11.35
N LYS A 265 36.47 -4.96 -11.48
CA LYS A 265 37.11 -6.28 -11.43
C LYS A 265 37.92 -6.43 -12.72
N PRO A 266 39.24 -6.68 -12.66
CA PRO A 266 39.93 -7.19 -13.83
C PRO A 266 39.34 -8.55 -14.16
N PHE A 267 38.96 -8.74 -15.42
CA PHE A 267 38.52 -10.01 -15.99
C PHE A 267 39.66 -11.03 -16.00
#